data_AF-S4NZ46-F1
#
_entry.id   AF-S4NZ46-F1
#
_cell.length_a   1.000
_cell.length_b   1.000
_cell.length_c   1.000
_cell.angle_alpha   90.00
_cell.angle_beta   90.00
_cell.angle_gamma   90.00
#
_symmetry.space_group_name_H-M   'P 1'
#
loop_
_entity.id
_entity.type
_entity.pdbx_description
1 polymer ?
#
loop_
_entity_poly.entity_id
_entity_poly.type
_entity_poly.pdbx_seq_one_letter_code
_entity_poly.pdbx_strand_id
1 'polypeptide(L)' 'GLPHIYSDLLDFAARHLEMGRRIVCWYPLVREEYNEEHLPFHPCLRLVSNSEQVLSKLTARRLLTYEKISDDVPEMPVDP' A
#
# COMPACT_ATOMS: atom_id res chain seq x y z
N GLY A 1 6.54 -9.51 8.90
CA GLY A 1 6.47 -8.19 9.59
C GLY A 1 5.51 -7.25 8.87
N LEU A 2 5.34 -6.00 9.33
CA LEU A 2 4.42 -5.03 8.70
C LEU A 2 4.66 -4.86 7.18
N PRO A 3 5.90 -4.69 6.68
CA PRO A 3 6.14 -4.55 5.24
C PRO A 3 5.65 -5.76 4.41
N HIS A 4 5.87 -6.98 4.89
CA HIS A 4 5.43 -8.21 4.22
C HIS A 4 3.90 -8.27 4.11
N ILE A 5 3.16 -7.90 5.16
CA ILE A 5 1.68 -7.90 5.13
C ILE A 5 1.14 -6.97 4.04
N TYR A 6 1.75 -5.79 3.87
CA TYR A 6 1.32 -4.88 2.80
C TYR A 6 1.82 -5.33 1.43
N SER A 7 2.98 -5.97 1.34
CA SER A 7 3.43 -6.60 0.09
C SER A 7 2.41 -7.63 -0.38
N ASP A 8 2.02 -8.58 0.49
CA ASP A 8 1.02 -9.61 0.20
C ASP A 8 -0.33 -9.01 -0.17
N LEU A 9 -0.74 -7.94 0.53
CA LEU A 9 -1.99 -7.24 0.25
C LEU A 9 -1.99 -6.56 -1.12
N LEU A 10 -0.89 -5.90 -1.48
CA LEU A 10 -0.76 -5.24 -2.78
C LEU A 10 -0.65 -6.26 -3.92
N ASP A 11 0.06 -7.37 -3.71
CA ASP A 11 0.11 -8.49 -4.66
C ASP A 11 -1.28 -9.10 -4.88
N PHE A 12 -2.02 -9.35 -3.80
CA PHE A 12 -3.40 -9.83 -3.88
C PHE A 12 -4.28 -8.85 -4.66
N ALA A 13 -4.19 -7.56 -4.36
CA ALA A 13 -4.95 -6.54 -5.07
C ALA A 13 -4.56 -6.46 -6.56
N ALA A 14 -3.27 -6.55 -6.91
CA ALA A 14 -2.81 -6.54 -8.29
C ALA A 14 -3.33 -7.75 -9.09
N ARG A 15 -3.40 -8.94 -8.47
CA ARG A 15 -3.93 -10.17 -9.09
C ARG A 15 -5.45 -10.14 -9.29
N HIS A 16 -6.19 -9.53 -8.36
CA HIS A 16 -7.64 -9.71 -8.29
C HIS A 16 -8.47 -8.47 -8.66
N LEU A 17 -7.90 -7.26 -8.64
CA LEU A 17 -8.61 -6.08 -9.12
C LEU A 17 -8.67 -6.07 -10.66
N GLU A 18 -9.77 -5.58 -11.21
CA GLU A 18 -9.84 -5.20 -12.62
C GLU A 18 -9.07 -3.88 -12.84
N MET A 19 -8.67 -3.62 -14.09
CA MET A 19 -8.02 -2.38 -14.49
C MET A 19 -8.81 -1.13 -14.07
N GLY A 20 -8.14 -0.13 -13.49
CA GLY A 20 -8.75 1.11 -13.00
C GLY A 20 -9.56 0.96 -11.71
N ARG A 21 -9.67 -0.24 -11.13
CA ARG A 21 -10.27 -0.45 -9.81
C ARG A 21 -9.27 -0.18 -8.70
N ARG A 22 -9.79 -0.03 -7.47
CA ARG A 22 -9.03 0.50 -6.35
C ARG A 22 -9.11 -0.38 -5.11
N ILE A 23 -8.01 -0.42 -4.37
CA ILE A 23 -7.95 -0.90 -3.00
C ILE A 23 -7.70 0.29 -2.06
N VAL A 24 -8.35 0.25 -0.90
CA VAL A 24 -8.18 1.26 0.17
C VAL A 24 -7.78 0.52 1.45
N CYS A 25 -6.70 0.96 2.10
CA CYS A 25 -6.22 0.36 3.33
C CYS A 25 -5.63 1.39 4.29
N TRP A 26 -5.66 1.06 5.59
CA TRP A 26 -4.96 1.85 6.61
C TRP A 26 -3.52 1.37 6.74
N TYR A 27 -2.56 2.29 6.83
CA TYR A 27 -1.14 2.03 7.10
C TYR A 27 -0.70 2.72 8.40
N PRO A 28 -0.31 1.99 9.46
CA PRO A 28 0.13 2.58 10.72
C PRO A 28 1.57 3.07 10.63
N LEU A 29 1.90 4.21 11.25
CA LEU A 29 3.27 4.73 11.28
C LEU A 29 3.54 5.63 12.49
N VAL A 30 4.83 5.79 12.80
CA VAL A 30 5.33 6.85 13.69
C VAL A 30 5.44 8.13 12.88
N ARG A 31 4.82 9.21 13.37
CA ARG A 31 4.59 10.43 12.59
C ARG A 31 5.89 11.12 12.18
N GLU A 32 6.88 11.12 13.06
CA GLU A 32 8.20 11.71 12.82
C GLU A 32 9.04 10.90 11.81
N GLU A 33 8.70 9.63 11.59
CA GLU A 33 9.37 8.72 10.66
C GLU A 33 8.66 8.66 9.29
N TYR A 34 7.62 9.47 9.08
CA TYR A 34 6.89 9.45 7.82
C TYR A 34 7.78 9.89 6.65
N ASN A 35 7.96 8.97 5.71
CA ASN A 35 8.45 9.25 4.36
C ASN A 35 7.51 8.57 3.37
N GLU A 36 7.06 9.31 2.36
CA GLU A 36 6.19 8.79 1.31
C GLU A 36 6.88 7.72 0.47
N GLU A 37 8.20 7.83 0.27
CA GLU A 37 9.00 6.84 -0.46
C GLU A 37 9.09 5.49 0.26
N HIS A 38 8.78 5.44 1.55
CA HIS A 38 8.77 4.21 2.35
C HIS A 38 7.38 3.56 2.42
N LEU A 39 6.36 4.15 1.79
CA LEU A 39 5.05 3.53 1.73
C LEU A 39 5.07 2.26 0.89
N PRO A 40 4.15 1.31 1.15
CA PRO A 40 4.02 0.11 0.33
C PRO A 40 3.86 0.46 -1.15
N PHE A 41 4.58 -0.26 -1.99
CA PHE A 41 4.62 -0.05 -3.43
C PHE A 41 4.44 -1.37 -4.17
N HIS A 42 3.77 -1.32 -5.32
CA HIS A 42 3.67 -2.43 -6.25
C HIS A 42 3.61 -1.88 -7.69
N PRO A 43 4.35 -2.43 -8.67
CA PRO A 43 4.46 -1.86 -10.02
C PRO A 43 3.12 -1.75 -10.77
N CYS A 44 2.17 -2.65 -10.50
CA CYS A 44 0.83 -2.62 -11.11
C CYS A 44 -0.16 -1.68 -10.42
N LEU A 45 0.22 -1.08 -9.28
CA LEU A 45 -0.67 -0.27 -8.45
C LEU A 45 -0.09 1.12 -8.24
N ARG A 46 -0.87 2.15 -8.57
CA ARG A 46 -0.49 3.55 -8.34
C ARG A 46 -1.19 4.10 -7.11
N LEU A 47 -0.44 4.69 -6.18
CA LEU A 47 -1.01 5.45 -5.07
C LEU A 47 -1.70 6.70 -5.63
N VAL A 48 -3.02 6.81 -5.49
CA VAL A 48 -3.83 7.94 -6.00
C VAL A 48 -4.40 8.82 -4.88
N SER A 49 -4.37 8.36 -3.64
CA SER A 49 -4.72 9.17 -2.47
C SER A 49 -4.00 8.67 -1.22
N ASN A 50 -3.61 9.61 -0.37
CA ASN A 50 -2.89 9.37 0.87
C ASN A 50 -3.34 10.41 1.91
N SER A 51 -4.18 9.99 2.87
CA SER A 51 -4.74 10.89 3.89
C SER A 51 -4.23 10.54 5.29
N GLU A 52 -3.65 11.49 6.00
CA GLU A 52 -3.21 11.30 7.40
C GLU A 52 -4.42 11.35 8.37
N GLN A 53 -4.44 10.42 9.31
CA GLN A 53 -5.23 10.52 10.53
C GLN A 53 -4.29 10.44 11.74
N VAL A 54 -4.19 11.55 12.46
CA VAL A 54 -3.43 11.65 13.71
C VAL A 54 -4.19 10.90 14.81
N LEU A 55 -3.50 10.00 15.50
CA LEU A 55 -4.06 9.26 16.64
C LEU A 55 -3.52 9.80 17.97
N SER A 56 -2.25 10.23 17.98
CA SER A 56 -1.60 10.86 19.13
C SER A 56 -0.48 11.81 18.66
N LYS A 57 0.31 12.36 19.58
CA LYS A 57 1.51 13.14 19.23
C LYS A 57 2.53 12.32 18.43
N LEU A 58 2.70 11.04 18.77
CA LEU A 58 3.72 10.16 18.20
C LEU A 58 3.20 9.30 17.04
N THR A 59 1.93 8.87 17.12
CA THR A 59 1.38 7.87 16.20
C THR A 59 0.32 8.46 15.29
N ALA A 60 0.37 8.03 14.02
CA ALA A 60 -0.63 8.33 13.02
C ALA A 60 -0.93 7.07 12.19
N ARG A 61 -2.00 7.13 11.40
CA ARG A 61 -2.26 6.17 10.34
C ARG A 61 -2.59 6.90 9.05
N ARG A 62 -2.26 6.30 7.92
CA ARG A 62 -2.58 6.84 6.59
C ARG A 62 -3.62 5.98 5.90
N LEU A 63 -4.66 6.60 5.36
CA LEU A 63 -5.59 5.95 4.47
C LEU A 63 -5.00 6.02 3.06
N LEU A 64 -4.49 4.90 2.58
CA LEU A 64 -3.86 4.77 1.28
C LEU A 64 -4.87 4.22 0.29
N THR A 65 -4.98 4.86 -0.87
CA THR A 65 -5.81 4.38 -1.98
C THR A 65 -4.93 4.10 -3.17
N TYR A 66 -4.92 2.86 -3.63
CA TYR A 66 -4.19 2.44 -4.81
C TYR A 66 -5.15 2.10 -5.94
N GLU A 67 -4.77 2.42 -7.17
CA GLU A 67 -5.50 2.11 -8.39
C GLU A 67 -4.67 1.15 -9.25
N LYS A 68 -5.32 0.12 -9.79
CA LYS A 68 -4.67 -0.79 -10.72
C LYS A 68 -4.44 -0.12 -12.08
N ILE A 69 -3.18 -0.13 -12.51
CA ILE A 69 -2.72 0.50 -13.76
C ILE A 69 -2.06 -0.48 -14.74
N SER A 70 -1.82 -1.72 -14.34
CA SER A 70 -1.27 -2.78 -15.20
C SER A 70 -1.82 -4.15 -14.81
N ASP A 71 -2.03 -5.03 -15.79
CA ASP A 71 -2.38 -6.46 -15.60
C ASP A 71 -1.14 -7.37 -15.64
N ASP A 72 0.03 -6.82 -15.98
CA ASP A 72 1.29 -7.54 -16.02
C ASP A 72 1.84 -7.72 -14.60
N VAL A 73 1.16 -8.54 -13.79
CA VAL A 73 1.56 -8.82 -12.41
C VAL A 73 2.85 -9.65 -12.44
N PRO A 74 3.98 -9.11 -11.94
CA PRO A 74 5.20 -9.89 -11.85
C PRO A 74 4.98 -11.10 -10.94
N GLU A 75 5.60 -12.24 -11.27
CA GLU A 75 5.77 -13.29 -10.28
C GLU A 75 6.76 -12.79 -9.22
N MET A 76 6.22 -12.17 -8.17
CA MET A 76 6.98 -11.84 -6.97
C MET A 76 7.39 -13.14 -6.28
N PRO A 77 8.67 -13.30 -5.89
CA PRO A 77 9.08 -14.45 -5.13
C PRO A 77 8.26 -14.51 -3.84
N VAL A 78 7.62 -15.65 -3.60
CA VAL A 78 7.01 -15.94 -2.30
C VAL A 78 8.17 -16.09 -1.32
N ASP A 79 8.28 -15.17 -0.35
CA ASP A 79 9.26 -15.31 0.72
C ASP A 79 9.11 -16.70 1.38
N PRO A 80 10.20 -17.45 1.61
CA PRO A 80 10.15 -18.81 2.18
C PRO A 80 9.65 -18.85 3.63
#